data_AF-A0A6G2DLQ9-F1
#
_entry.id   AF-A0A6G2DLQ9-F1
#
_cell.length_a   1.000
_cell.length_b   1.000
_cell.length_c   1.000
_cell.angle_alpha   90.00
_cell.angle_beta   90.00
_cell.angle_gamma   90.00
#
_symmetry.space_group_name_H-M   'P 1'
#
loop_
_entity.id
_entity.type
_entity.pdbx_description
1 polymer ?
#
loop_
_entity_poly.entity_id
_entity_poly.type
_entity_poly.pdbx_seq_one_letter_code
_entity_poly.pdbx_strand_id
1 'polypeptide(L)'
;MYQLIVYLLHNSVSQGVYWKVRNIEAEAIRRNCERGAIFSGKIKHHEDSQFKGDHYVECYAVLDNTVIARDRITVPIDPLCGKDFIE
;
A
#
# COMPACT_ATOMS: atom_id res chain seq x y z
N MET A 1 4.85 -0.08 11.03
CA MET A 1 4.45 1.11 10.27
C MET A 1 5.35 1.19 9.05
N TYR A 2 4.80 1.14 7.85
CA TYR A 2 5.57 1.20 6.61
C TYR A 2 5.03 2.34 5.75
N GLN A 3 5.94 3.20 5.31
CA GLN A 3 5.59 4.35 4.49
C GLN A 3 6.21 4.18 3.11
N LEU A 4 5.36 4.12 2.07
CA LEU A 4 5.85 4.26 0.71
C LEU A 4 5.88 5.76 0.37
N ILE A 5 7.08 6.25 0.06
CA ILE A 5 7.27 7.59 -0.50
C ILE A 5 7.73 7.40 -1.94
N VAL A 6 6.87 7.76 -2.89
CA VAL A 6 7.25 7.77 -4.30
C VAL A 6 7.87 9.13 -4.61
N TYR A 7 9.17 9.13 -4.93
CA TYR A 7 9.85 10.31 -5.43
C TYR A 7 9.59 10.43 -6.94
N LEU A 8 8.60 11.23 -7.32
CA LEU A 8 8.39 11.63 -8.71
C LEU A 8 9.48 12.66 -9.07
N LEU A 9 10.58 12.19 -9.65
CA LEU A 9 11.81 12.97 -9.83
C LEU A 9 11.74 14.11 -10.84
N HIS A 10 10.63 14.29 -11.58
CA HIS A 10 10.42 15.46 -12.43
C HIS A 10 8.92 15.77 -12.53
N ASN A 11 8.55 17.01 -12.25
CA ASN A 11 7.15 17.45 -12.17
C ASN A 11 6.96 18.66 -13.09
N SER A 12 6.61 18.38 -14.35
CA SER A 12 6.16 19.40 -15.31
C SER A 12 4.81 19.02 -15.94
N VAL A 13 4.18 17.93 -15.50
CA VAL A 13 2.94 17.41 -16.07
C VAL A 13 1.96 17.06 -14.94
N SER A 14 0.69 17.44 -15.10
CA SER A 14 -0.38 17.08 -14.18
C SER A 14 -0.65 15.57 -14.26
N GLN A 15 -0.01 14.80 -13.39
CA GLN A 15 -0.18 13.35 -13.30
C GLN A 15 -1.03 12.97 -12.08
N GLY A 16 -1.97 12.04 -12.27
CA GLY A 16 -2.74 11.42 -11.19
C GLY A 16 -1.88 10.38 -10.46
N VAL A 17 -1.99 10.32 -9.13
CA VAL A 17 -1.36 9.26 -8.33
C VAL A 17 -2.45 8.34 -7.79
N TYR A 18 -2.25 7.04 -7.94
CA TYR A 18 -3.19 6.02 -7.48
C TYR A 18 -2.47 5.01 -6.60
N TRP A 19 -3.21 4.45 -5.65
CA TRP A 19 -2.71 3.51 -4.66
C TRP A 19 -3.56 2.26 -4.66
N LYS A 20 -2.90 1.11 -4.46
CA LYS A 20 -3.53 -0.17 -4.22
C LYS A 20 -2.94 -0.76 -2.96
N VAL A 21 -3.80 -1.00 -1.98
CA VAL A 21 -3.46 -1.73 -0.77
C VAL A 21 -4.05 -3.13 -0.91
N ARG A 22 -3.20 -4.16 -0.90
CA ARG A 22 -3.64 -5.54 -0.96
C ARG A 22 -3.42 -6.20 0.40
N ASN A 23 -4.52 -6.66 0.98
CA ASN A 23 -4.53 -7.44 2.20
C ASN A 23 -5.58 -8.54 2.02
N ILE A 24 -5.19 -9.79 1.75
CA ILE A 24 -6.12 -10.90 1.46
C ILE A 24 -5.81 -12.18 2.22
N GLU A 25 -5.03 -12.05 3.27
CA GLU A 25 -4.61 -13.18 4.07
C GLU A 25 -5.77 -13.73 4.88
N ALA A 26 -5.65 -14.98 5.33
CA ALA A 26 -6.70 -15.65 6.10
C ALA A 26 -7.11 -14.83 7.34
N GLU A 27 -6.17 -14.15 7.97
CA GLU A 27 -6.42 -13.28 9.12
C GLU A 27 -7.17 -11.99 8.73
N ALA A 28 -6.85 -11.41 7.57
CA ALA A 28 -7.58 -10.26 7.04
C ALA A 28 -9.02 -10.64 6.71
N ILE A 29 -9.24 -11.80 6.10
CA ILE A 29 -10.58 -12.33 5.82
C ILE A 29 -11.33 -12.61 7.13
N ARG A 30 -10.68 -13.27 8.10
CA ARG A 30 -11.28 -13.58 9.41
C ARG A 30 -11.74 -12.33 10.15
N ARG A 31 -10.99 -11.24 10.06
CA ARG A 31 -11.33 -9.94 10.68
C ARG A 31 -12.12 -9.00 9.74
N ASN A 32 -12.54 -9.46 8.55
CA ASN A 32 -13.26 -8.67 7.56
C ASN A 32 -12.55 -7.34 7.21
N CYS A 33 -11.22 -7.42 7.10
CA CYS A 33 -10.26 -6.34 6.87
C CYS A 33 -9.54 -6.51 5.52
N GLU A 34 -10.16 -7.23 4.58
CA GLU A 34 -9.62 -7.44 3.25
C GLU A 34 -9.56 -6.14 2.44
N ARG A 35 -8.50 -5.97 1.66
CA ARG A 35 -8.27 -4.80 0.80
C ARG A 35 -7.75 -5.22 -0.57
N GLY A 36 -8.03 -4.39 -1.58
CA GLY A 36 -7.57 -4.64 -2.95
C GLY A 36 -8.02 -3.62 -3.99
N ALA A 37 -8.86 -2.65 -3.60
CA ALA A 37 -9.29 -1.58 -4.48
C ALA A 37 -8.12 -0.64 -4.83
N ILE A 38 -8.22 -0.03 -6.02
CA ILE A 38 -7.37 1.06 -6.45
C ILE A 38 -8.11 2.37 -6.16
N PHE A 39 -7.42 3.33 -5.55
CA PHE A 39 -8.00 4.64 -5.23
C PHE A 39 -7.03 5.78 -5.57
N SER A 40 -7.56 6.94 -5.94
CA SER A 40 -6.76 8.14 -6.17
C SER A 40 -6.19 8.66 -4.85
N GLY A 41 -4.94 9.11 -4.84
CA GLY A 41 -4.31 9.67 -3.65
C GLY A 41 -3.26 10.72 -3.97
N LYS A 42 -2.52 11.11 -2.93
CA LYS A 42 -1.39 12.04 -3.05
C LYS A 42 -0.10 11.26 -3.35
N ILE A 43 1.00 11.99 -3.55
CA ILE A 43 2.35 11.43 -3.74
C ILE A 43 2.87 10.56 -2.58
N LYS A 44 2.25 10.68 -1.40
CA LYS A 44 2.56 9.92 -0.20
C LYS A 44 1.28 9.28 0.33
N HIS A 45 1.39 8.02 0.72
CA HIS A 45 0.32 7.29 1.38
C HIS A 45 0.88 6.59 2.61
N HIS A 46 0.06 6.51 3.66
CA HIS A 46 0.39 5.90 4.93
C HIS A 46 -0.52 4.70 5.12
N GLU A 47 0.08 3.52 5.30
CA GLU A 47 -0.65 2.27 5.48
C GLU A 47 -0.12 1.54 6.71
N ASP A 48 -1.04 1.19 7.60
CA ASP A 48 -0.79 0.36 8.76
C ASP A 48 -1.45 -1.00 8.57
N SER A 49 -0.72 -2.06 8.91
CA SER A 49 -1.28 -3.41 8.99
C SER A 49 -0.86 -4.05 10.30
N GLN A 50 -1.79 -4.75 10.92
CA GLN A 50 -1.64 -5.41 12.22
C GLN A 50 -1.52 -6.94 12.08
N PHE A 51 -1.51 -7.47 10.85
CA PHE A 51 -1.69 -8.91 10.59
C PHE A 51 -0.54 -9.50 9.79
N LYS A 52 -0.14 -10.71 10.13
CA LYS A 52 0.85 -11.49 9.38
C LYS A 52 0.32 -11.85 7.98
N GLY A 53 1.19 -11.73 6.98
CA GLY A 53 1.04 -12.32 5.65
C GLY A 53 1.47 -11.38 4.51
N ASP A 54 1.21 -11.76 3.25
CA ASP A 54 1.59 -11.06 2.02
C ASP A 54 0.76 -9.77 1.83
N HIS A 55 0.97 -8.81 2.75
CA HIS A 55 0.49 -7.45 2.61
C HIS A 55 1.44 -6.66 1.71
N TYR A 56 0.89 -5.99 0.70
CA TYR A 56 1.67 -5.09 -0.14
C TYR A 56 0.91 -3.83 -0.51
N VAL A 57 1.68 -2.77 -0.75
CA VAL A 57 1.20 -1.49 -1.25
C VAL A 57 1.82 -1.27 -2.63
N GLU A 58 1.00 -0.94 -3.61
CA GLU A 58 1.41 -0.61 -4.97
C GLU A 58 0.95 0.82 -5.29
N CYS A 59 1.83 1.60 -5.93
CA CYS A 59 1.55 2.97 -6.36
C CYS A 59 1.64 3.06 -7.88
N TYR A 60 0.81 3.90 -8.48
CA TYR A 60 0.80 4.17 -9.92
C TYR A 60 0.82 5.69 -10.16
N ALA A 61 1.67 6.13 -11.08
CA ALA A 61 1.59 7.45 -11.67
C ALA A 61 0.89 7.32 -13.03
N VAL A 62 -0.17 8.11 -13.24
CA VAL A 62 -1.03 8.04 -14.42
C VAL A 62 -1.05 9.40 -15.12
N LEU A 63 -0.78 9.39 -16.42
CA LEU A 63 -0.89 10.54 -17.31
C LEU A 63 -1.79 10.15 -18.48
N ASP A 64 -2.81 10.95 -18.78
CA ASP A 64 -3.75 10.71 -19.89
C ASP A 64 -4.27 9.25 -19.94
N ASN A 65 -4.76 8.78 -18.79
CA ASN A 65 -5.24 7.42 -18.57
C ASN A 65 -4.21 6.29 -18.81
N THR A 66 -2.92 6.64 -18.92
CA THR A 66 -1.82 5.69 -19.11
C THR A 66 -0.93 5.64 -17.87
N VAL A 67 -0.64 4.45 -17.36
CA VAL A 67 0.31 4.26 -16.24
C VAL A 67 1.73 4.49 -16.76
N ILE A 68 2.38 5.56 -16.30
CA ILE A 68 3.74 5.94 -16.71
C ILE A 68 4.82 5.47 -15.72
N ALA A 69 4.44 5.20 -14.48
CA ALA A 69 5.33 4.63 -13.48
C ALA A 69 4.54 3.80 -12.46
N ARG A 70 5.19 2.77 -11.92
CA ARG A 70 4.61 1.89 -10.91
C ARG A 70 5.70 1.37 -10.00
N ASP A 71 5.40 1.29 -8.72
CA ASP A 71 6.28 0.64 -7.75
C ASP A 71 5.44 -0.12 -6.70
N ARG A 72 6.03 -1.15 -6.10
CA ARG A 72 5.39 -2.00 -5.09
C ARG A 72 6.36 -2.25 -3.94
N ILE A 73 5.86 -2.09 -2.73
CA ILE A 73 6.52 -2.60 -1.53
C ILE A 73 5.68 -3.68 -0.88
N THR A 74 6.34 -4.76 -0.48
CA THR A 74 5.80 -5.66 0.53
C THR A 74 5.97 -4.97 1.89
N VAL A 75 4.97 -5.10 2.76
CA VAL A 75 4.96 -4.53 4.11
C VAL A 75 5.32 -5.66 5.08
N PRO A 76 6.59 -5.79 5.50
CA PRO A 76 7.00 -6.91 6.34
C PRO A 76 6.51 -6.73 7.77
N ILE A 77 5.60 -7.56 8.27
CA ILE A 77 5.18 -7.47 9.68
C ILE A 77 6.05 -8.40 10.52
N ASP A 78 6.86 -7.81 11.41
CA ASP A 78 7.65 -8.53 12.40
C ASP A 78 6.74 -8.93 13.58
N PRO A 79 6.60 -10.24 13.87
CA PRO A 79 5.78 -10.74 14.97
C PRO A 79 6.26 -10.29 16.37
N LEU A 80 7.47 -9.75 16.53
CA LEU A 80 7.99 -9.36 17.85
C LEU A 80 7.51 -7.99 18.35
N CYS A 81 6.88 -7.18 17.50
CA CYS A 81 6.45 -5.82 17.85
C CYS A 81 4.92 -5.60 17.72
N GLY A 82 4.18 -6.66 17.39
CA GLY A 82 2.72 -6.65 17.35
C GLY A 82 2.12 -6.89 18.73
N LYS A 83 1.24 -5.99 19.19
CA LYS A 83 0.53 -6.11 20.49
C LYS A 83 -0.43 -7.31 20.60
N ASP A 84 -0.48 -8.18 19.60
CA ASP A 84 -1.44 -9.28 19.47
C ASP A 84 -0.86 -10.64 19.96
N PHE A 85 0.34 -10.68 20.55
CA PHE A 85 0.99 -11.93 21.04
C PHE A 85 1.10 -12.06 22.57
N ILE A 86 0.38 -11.25 23.35
CA ILE A 86 0.28 -11.52 24.80
C ILE A 86 -0.87 -12.52 24.99
N GLU A 87 -0.50 -13.80 25.15
CA GLU A 87 -1.36 -14.85 25.74
C GLU A 87 -1.79 -14.50 27.17
#